data_AF-A0A7S2XXH9-F1
#
_entry.id   AF-A0A7S2XXH9-F1
#
_cell.length_a   1.000
_cell.length_b   1.000
_cell.length_c   1.000
_cell.angle_alpha   90.00
_cell.angle_beta   90.00
_cell.angle_gamma   90.00
#
_symmetry.space_group_name_H-M   'P 1'
#
loop_
_entity.id
_entity.type
_entity.pdbx_description
1 polymer ?
#
loop_
_entity_poly.entity_id
_entity_poly.type
_entity_poly.pdbx_seq_one_letter_code
_entity_poly.pdbx_strand_id
1 'polypeptide(L)'
;DEKGGAGENKGAGIHKTPQAESMEEEDEDVIHDKSLRQLPSGRLGKLRIHRSGKVKLWIGGMAFEVSPGLPCRFAQDVIAIDKEQKKCCFFGEVSKRLVCTPDFEQLFQKREFEASTTI
;
A
#
# COMPACT_ATOMS: atom_id res chain seq x y z
N ASP A 1 63.28 -5.18 -0.56
CA ASP A 1 63.62 -6.43 0.15
C ASP A 1 62.48 -7.42 0.04
N GLU A 2 62.59 -8.32 -0.94
CA GLU A 2 61.83 -9.57 -1.00
C GLU A 2 62.33 -10.55 0.07
N LYS A 3 61.39 -11.31 0.64
CA LYS A 3 61.52 -12.69 1.15
C LYS A 3 60.11 -13.08 1.58
N GLY A 4 59.43 -14.07 1.00
CA GLY A 4 59.91 -15.38 0.59
C GLY A 4 59.39 -16.40 1.61
N GLY A 5 58.68 -17.45 1.17
CA GLY A 5 58.28 -18.54 2.07
C GLY A 5 57.17 -19.43 1.53
N ALA A 6 57.57 -20.44 0.75
CA ALA A 6 56.74 -21.57 0.34
C ALA A 6 56.43 -22.51 1.52
N GLY A 7 55.29 -23.20 1.45
CA GLY A 7 54.94 -24.29 2.36
C GLY A 7 53.73 -25.07 1.85
N GLU A 8 53.98 -26.08 1.02
CA GLU A 8 53.05 -27.20 0.80
C GLU A 8 52.98 -28.06 2.06
N ASN A 9 51.78 -28.49 2.46
CA ASN A 9 51.65 -29.75 3.18
C ASN A 9 50.34 -30.46 2.85
N LYS A 10 50.47 -31.73 2.45
CA LYS A 10 49.39 -32.66 2.13
C LYS A 10 48.88 -33.30 3.42
N GLY A 11 47.57 -33.28 3.64
CA GLY A 11 46.91 -34.01 4.72
C GLY A 11 45.62 -34.62 4.22
N ALA A 12 45.62 -35.93 3.99
CA ALA A 12 44.44 -36.73 3.68
C ALA A 12 43.56 -36.89 4.94
N GLY A 13 42.25 -36.77 4.77
CA GLY A 13 41.28 -37.07 5.83
C GLY A 13 39.89 -36.56 5.48
N ILE A 14 39.04 -37.40 4.89
CA ILE A 14 37.89 -37.99 5.60
C ILE A 14 36.64 -37.09 5.53
N HIS A 15 35.85 -37.34 4.47
CA HIS A 15 34.39 -37.31 4.36
C HIS A 15 33.59 -36.36 5.26
N LYS A 16 32.82 -35.47 4.62
CA LYS A 16 31.39 -35.31 4.90
C LYS A 16 30.66 -34.76 3.68
N THR A 17 29.54 -35.42 3.42
CA THR A 17 28.42 -35.23 2.49
C THR A 17 28.11 -33.76 2.14
N PRO A 18 27.68 -33.44 0.90
CA PRO A 18 27.18 -32.11 0.58
C PRO A 18 25.90 -31.86 1.39
N GLN A 19 25.97 -30.97 2.37
CA GLN A 19 24.77 -30.37 2.92
C GLN A 19 24.28 -29.34 1.91
N ALA A 20 23.11 -29.61 1.35
CA ALA A 20 22.36 -28.67 0.55
C ALA A 20 22.21 -27.38 1.35
N GLU A 21 22.79 -26.32 0.82
CA GLU A 21 22.64 -24.95 1.26
C GLU A 21 21.19 -24.59 0.94
N SER A 22 20.30 -24.71 1.94
CA SER A 22 19.02 -24.02 1.88
C SER A 22 19.35 -22.55 2.04
N MET A 23 19.38 -21.82 0.92
CA MET A 23 19.25 -20.37 0.94
C MET A 23 17.93 -20.07 1.65
N GLU A 24 18.05 -19.59 2.88
CA GLU A 24 16.93 -18.98 3.59
C GLU A 24 16.54 -17.77 2.75
N GLU A 25 15.42 -17.89 2.03
CA GLU A 25 14.75 -16.72 1.49
C GLU A 25 14.37 -15.89 2.72
N GLU A 26 15.15 -14.84 2.97
CA GLU A 26 14.75 -13.78 3.87
C GLU A 26 13.41 -13.26 3.32
N ASP A 27 12.32 -13.70 3.95
CA ASP A 27 11.02 -13.05 3.84
C ASP A 27 11.23 -11.62 4.35
N GLU A 28 11.76 -10.74 3.49
CA GLU A 28 11.56 -9.31 3.67
C GLU A 28 10.05 -9.16 3.82
N ASP A 29 9.61 -8.68 4.98
CA ASP A 29 8.24 -8.26 5.22
C ASP A 29 7.91 -7.18 4.17
N VAL A 30 7.51 -7.60 2.96
CA VAL A 30 7.06 -6.72 1.91
C VAL A 30 5.74 -6.17 2.40
N ILE A 31 5.82 -5.04 3.10
CA ILE A 31 4.67 -4.22 3.43
C ILE A 31 4.10 -3.79 2.08
N HIS A 32 3.09 -4.51 1.60
CA HIS A 32 2.29 -4.10 0.46
C HIS A 32 1.43 -2.89 0.88
N ASP A 33 2.08 -1.75 1.11
CA ASP A 33 1.44 -0.48 1.42
C ASP A 33 0.81 0.07 0.14
N LYS A 34 -0.37 -0.43 -0.24
CA LYS A 34 -1.18 0.14 -1.32
C LYS A 34 -1.83 1.48 -0.92
N SER A 35 -1.13 2.33 -0.16
CA SER A 35 -1.62 3.65 0.26
C SER A 35 -1.63 4.65 -0.90
N LEU A 36 -2.39 5.73 -0.70
CA LEU A 36 -2.48 6.85 -1.65
C LEU A 36 -1.11 7.48 -1.98
N ARG A 37 -0.09 7.31 -1.12
CA ARG A 37 1.25 7.87 -1.31
C ARG A 37 1.99 7.27 -2.51
N GLN A 38 1.71 6.01 -2.85
CA GLN A 38 2.38 5.31 -3.95
C GLN A 38 1.68 5.51 -5.30
N LEU A 39 0.51 6.16 -5.31
CA LEU A 39 -0.25 6.36 -6.54
C LEU A 39 0.36 7.49 -7.36
N PRO A 40 0.40 7.36 -8.70
CA PRO A 40 0.85 8.43 -9.57
C PRO A 40 -0.08 9.65 -9.44
N SER A 41 0.49 10.83 -9.63
CA SER A 41 -0.29 12.06 -9.67
C SER A 41 -1.30 12.03 -10.82
N GLY A 42 -2.47 12.63 -10.58
CA GLY A 42 -3.51 12.77 -11.60
C GLY A 42 -4.85 12.21 -11.13
N ARG A 43 -5.64 11.71 -12.09
CA ARG A 43 -7.00 11.28 -11.84
C ARG A 43 -7.03 9.93 -11.10
N LEU A 44 -7.50 9.96 -9.86
CA LEU A 44 -7.72 8.74 -9.07
C LEU A 44 -9.00 7.97 -9.47
N GLY A 45 -10.09 8.69 -9.80
CA GLY A 45 -11.39 8.04 -9.97
C GLY A 45 -12.53 8.94 -10.43
N LYS A 46 -13.76 8.51 -10.13
CA LYS A 46 -15.01 9.23 -10.41
C LYS A 46 -15.92 9.23 -9.18
N LEU A 47 -16.29 10.41 -8.69
CA LEU A 47 -17.35 10.56 -7.69
C LEU A 47 -18.71 10.65 -8.42
N ARG A 48 -19.65 9.76 -8.11
CA ARG A 48 -20.98 9.69 -8.73
C ARG A 48 -22.05 10.03 -7.71
N ILE A 49 -22.89 11.00 -8.03
CA ILE A 49 -24.04 11.41 -7.22
C ILE A 49 -25.30 10.91 -7.92
N HIS A 50 -26.05 10.04 -7.25
CA HIS A 50 -27.28 9.45 -7.79
C HIS A 50 -28.49 10.36 -7.50
N ARG A 51 -29.57 10.22 -8.28
CA ARG A 51 -30.82 10.97 -8.05
C ARG A 51 -31.40 10.76 -6.64
N SER A 52 -31.14 9.60 -6.04
CA SER A 52 -31.54 9.28 -4.66
C SER A 52 -30.71 9.99 -3.58
N GLY A 53 -29.68 10.74 -3.95
CA GLY A 53 -28.71 11.34 -3.02
C GLY A 53 -27.59 10.39 -2.60
N LYS A 54 -27.65 9.10 -2.94
CA LYS A 54 -26.53 8.16 -2.71
C LYS A 54 -25.30 8.61 -3.50
N VAL A 55 -24.14 8.56 -2.86
CA VAL A 55 -22.86 8.93 -3.47
C VAL A 55 -21.93 7.72 -3.49
N LYS A 56 -21.29 7.47 -4.64
CA LYS A 56 -20.30 6.41 -4.80
C LYS A 56 -19.02 6.94 -5.42
N LEU A 57 -17.87 6.57 -4.86
CA LEU A 57 -16.54 6.84 -5.42
C LEU A 57 -16.05 5.60 -6.17
N TRP A 58 -15.70 5.75 -7.44
CA TRP A 58 -15.21 4.68 -8.29
C TRP A 58 -13.71 4.83 -8.53
N ILE A 59 -12.92 3.86 -8.06
CA ILE A 59 -11.45 3.82 -8.20
C ILE A 59 -11.06 2.42 -8.64
N GLY A 60 -10.24 2.30 -9.69
CA GLY A 60 -9.69 1.01 -10.13
C GLY A 60 -10.75 -0.07 -10.45
N GLY A 61 -11.94 0.33 -10.92
CA GLY A 61 -13.03 -0.60 -11.22
C GLY A 61 -13.85 -1.08 -10.01
N MET A 62 -13.52 -0.62 -8.80
CA MET A 62 -14.29 -0.88 -7.58
C MET A 62 -15.10 0.35 -7.16
N ALA A 63 -16.28 0.14 -6.60
CA ALA A 63 -17.05 1.21 -5.98
C ALA A 63 -16.84 1.25 -4.46
N PHE A 64 -16.89 2.46 -3.95
CA PHE A 64 -16.88 2.78 -2.53
C PHE A 64 -18.13 3.60 -2.23
N GLU A 65 -18.91 3.20 -1.24
CA GLU A 65 -19.99 4.03 -0.70
C GLU A 65 -19.38 5.22 0.04
N VAL A 66 -19.94 6.41 -0.18
CA VAL A 66 -19.49 7.65 0.46
C VAL A 66 -20.58 8.15 1.39
N SER A 67 -20.26 8.21 2.68
CA SER A 67 -21.17 8.64 3.74
C SER A 67 -20.59 9.84 4.51
N PRO A 68 -21.44 10.67 5.15
CA PRO A 68 -20.97 11.69 6.08
C PRO A 68 -20.20 11.05 7.25
N GLY A 69 -19.05 11.62 7.59
CA GLY A 69 -18.34 11.29 8.81
C GLY A 69 -18.93 12.00 10.03
N LEU A 70 -18.29 11.79 11.19
CA LEU A 70 -18.64 12.52 12.41
C LEU A 70 -18.51 14.04 12.20
N PRO A 71 -19.41 14.84 12.80
CA PRO A 71 -19.31 16.30 12.75
C PRO A 71 -17.99 16.81 13.34
N CYS A 72 -17.41 17.83 12.72
CA CYS A 72 -16.25 18.55 13.25
C CYS A 72 -16.70 19.46 14.39
N ARG A 73 -16.69 18.96 15.63
CA ARG A 73 -17.15 19.70 16.82
C ARG A 73 -16.10 20.65 17.43
N PHE A 74 -14.85 20.45 17.06
CA PHE A 74 -13.71 21.26 17.51
C PHE A 74 -13.01 21.86 16.29
N ALA A 75 -12.46 23.05 16.46
CA ALA A 75 -11.69 23.75 15.45
C ALA A 75 -10.52 22.87 14.97
N GLN A 76 -10.46 22.65 13.65
CA GLN A 76 -9.45 21.86 12.98
C GLN A 76 -9.08 22.59 11.69
N ASP A 77 -7.81 22.97 11.54
CA ASP A 77 -7.36 23.72 10.37
C ASP A 77 -6.39 22.91 9.50
N VAL A 78 -6.44 23.15 8.19
CA VAL A 78 -5.48 22.60 7.23
C VAL A 78 -4.37 23.61 6.98
N ILE A 79 -3.14 23.17 7.22
CA ILE A 79 -1.94 24.00 7.05
C ILE A 79 -0.91 23.20 6.25
N ALA A 80 -0.32 23.81 5.21
CA ALA A 80 0.87 23.28 4.57
C ALA A 80 2.11 23.96 5.14
N ILE A 81 3.12 23.14 5.46
CA ILE A 81 4.41 23.60 5.97
C ILE A 81 5.48 23.14 4.98
N ASP A 82 6.12 24.12 4.35
CA ASP A 82 7.31 23.90 3.53
C ASP A 82 8.54 24.28 4.37
N LYS A 83 9.29 23.25 4.80
CA LYS A 83 10.46 23.42 5.66
C LYS A 83 11.66 24.01 4.91
N GLU A 84 11.81 23.67 3.62
CA GLU A 84 12.94 24.12 2.80
C GLU A 84 12.83 25.61 2.53
N GLN A 85 11.64 26.06 2.11
CA GLN A 85 11.37 27.46 1.84
C GLN A 85 11.00 28.27 3.10
N LYS A 86 10.89 27.61 4.27
CA LYS A 86 10.44 28.21 5.54
C LYS A 86 9.09 28.92 5.41
N LYS A 87 8.16 28.30 4.68
CA LYS A 87 6.81 28.84 4.43
C LYS A 87 5.75 28.03 5.18
N CYS A 88 4.72 28.73 5.62
CA CYS A 88 3.53 28.17 6.25
C CYS A 88 2.30 28.79 5.57
N CYS A 89 1.41 27.95 5.04
CA CYS A 89 0.23 28.38 4.30
C CYS A 89 -1.04 27.80 4.94
N PHE A 90 -1.97 28.68 5.30
CA PHE A 90 -3.25 28.34 5.90
C PHE A 90 -4.32 28.12 4.81
N PHE A 91 -4.95 26.94 4.78
CA PHE A 91 -6.01 26.59 3.83
C PHE A 91 -7.42 26.74 4.40
N GLY A 92 -7.55 26.88 5.72
CA GLY A 92 -8.84 27.05 6.39
C GLY A 92 -9.30 25.85 7.22
N GLU A 93 -10.47 26.02 7.79
CA GLU A 93 -11.10 25.05 8.69
C GLU A 93 -11.65 23.83 7.95
N VAL A 94 -11.50 22.66 8.58
CA VAL A 94 -12.13 21.40 8.18
C VAL A 94 -13.59 21.40 8.61
N SER A 95 -14.49 21.80 7.72
CA SER A 95 -15.93 21.91 8.02
C SER A 95 -16.73 20.62 7.86
N LYS A 96 -16.24 19.66 7.05
CA LYS A 96 -16.96 18.40 6.73
C LYS A 96 -16.00 17.23 6.62
N ARG A 97 -16.49 16.05 6.98
CA ARG A 97 -15.79 14.77 6.81
C ARG A 97 -16.65 13.80 6.01
N LEU A 98 -16.01 13.02 5.17
CA LEU A 98 -16.62 11.91 4.44
C LEU A 98 -15.88 10.62 4.79
N VAL A 99 -16.60 9.52 4.81
CA VAL A 99 -16.06 8.17 4.96
C VAL A 99 -16.34 7.42 3.67
N CYS A 100 -15.30 6.78 3.12
CA CYS A 100 -15.41 5.94 1.95
C CYS A 100 -15.22 4.48 2.37
N THR A 101 -16.27 3.67 2.27
CA THR A 101 -16.22 2.23 2.58
C THR A 101 -16.36 1.43 1.29
N PRO A 102 -15.65 0.30 1.11
CA PRO A 102 -15.88 -0.58 -0.03
C PRO A 102 -17.37 -0.95 -0.15
N ASP A 103 -17.89 -0.98 -1.38
CA ASP A 103 -19.23 -1.48 -1.64
C ASP A 103 -19.23 -3.02 -1.56
N PHE A 104 -19.58 -3.54 -0.40
CA PHE A 104 -19.53 -4.98 -0.12
C PHE A 104 -20.54 -5.77 -0.96
N GLU A 105 -21.72 -5.21 -1.23
CA GLU A 105 -22.73 -5.87 -2.06
C GLU A 105 -22.16 -6.13 -3.47
N GLN A 106 -21.54 -5.10 -4.06
CA GLN A 106 -20.87 -5.25 -5.35
C GLN A 106 -19.67 -6.22 -5.27
N LEU A 107 -18.92 -6.20 -4.17
CA LEU A 107 -17.74 -7.06 -3.99
C LEU A 107 -18.09 -8.54 -3.90
N PHE A 108 -19.18 -8.89 -3.21
CA PHE A 108 -19.63 -10.28 -3.07
C PHE A 108 -20.32 -10.77 -4.33
N GLN A 109 -21.14 -9.94 -4.97
CA GLN A 109 -21.83 -10.31 -6.22
C GLN A 109 -20.84 -10.58 -7.38
N LYS A 110 -19.68 -9.92 -7.39
CA LYS A 110 -18.62 -10.18 -8.38
C LYS A 110 -18.03 -11.59 -8.27
N ARG A 111 -18.02 -12.20 -7.07
CA ARG A 111 -17.46 -13.55 -6.85
C ARG A 111 -18.42 -14.69 -7.19
N GLU A 112 -19.73 -14.47 -7.09
CA GLU A 112 -20.72 -15.52 -7.39
C GLU A 112 -20.77 -15.86 -8.89
N PHE A 113 -20.49 -14.89 -9.77
CA PHE A 113 -20.48 -15.11 -11.22
C PHE A 113 -19.25 -15.88 -11.73
N GLU A 114 -18.08 -15.68 -11.09
CA GLU A 114 -16.84 -16.37 -11.44
C GLU A 114 -16.86 -17.84 -10.97
N ALA A 115 -17.61 -18.17 -9.91
CA ALA A 115 -17.82 -19.54 -9.45
C ALA A 115 -18.85 -20.31 -10.30
N SER A 116 -19.80 -19.62 -10.94
CA SER A 116 -20.89 -20.27 -11.69
C SER A 116 -20.57 -20.56 -13.16
N THR A 117 -19.40 -20.14 -13.66
CA THR A 117 -18.96 -20.35 -15.07
C THR A 117 -18.15 -21.65 -15.24
N THR A 118 -17.86 -22.38 -14.16
CA THR A 118 -17.25 -23.71 -14.24
C THR A 118 -18.36 -24.77 -14.21
N ILE A 119 -18.97 -25.03 -15.37
CA ILE A 119 -19.71 -26.27 -15.65
C ILE A 119 -19.25 -26.79 -17.01
#